data_AF-A0A937D770-F1
#
_entry.id   AF-A0A937D770-F1
#
_cell.length_a   1.000
_cell.length_b   1.000
_cell.length_c   1.000
_cell.angle_alpha   90.00
_cell.angle_beta   90.00
_cell.angle_gamma   90.00
#
_symmetry.space_group_name_H-M   'P 1'
#
loop_
_entity.id
_entity.type
_entity.pdbx_description
1 polymer ?
#
loop_
_entity_poly.entity_id
_entity_poly.type
_entity_poly.pdbx_seq_one_letter_code
_entity_poly.pdbx_strand_id
1 'polypeptide(L)'
;MKKGILSIVIAFIGIFMVYLKNRNELIALTHQEDVTKEDIVSWSETYFIETIYNIYTIGAIILALLALLLGVISVMQKHKIGIIGITISISAIVLSFIPLWKYYVDTFLLQ
;
A
#
# COMPACT_ATOMS: atom_id res chain seq x y z
N MET A 1 -5.58 24.49 -4.52
CA MET A 1 -6.07 23.43 -5.44
C MET A 1 -7.53 23.11 -5.13
N LYS A 2 -8.36 22.74 -6.12
CA LYS A 2 -9.72 22.24 -5.84
C LYS A 2 -9.60 21.00 -4.94
N LYS A 3 -10.37 20.93 -3.84
CA LYS A 3 -10.26 19.86 -2.84
C LYS A 3 -10.37 18.45 -3.45
N GLY A 4 -11.16 18.30 -4.50
CA GLY A 4 -11.26 17.03 -5.24
C GLY A 4 -9.99 16.62 -5.98
N ILE A 5 -9.22 17.57 -6.55
CA ILE A 5 -7.92 17.25 -7.17
C ILE A 5 -6.92 16.82 -6.09
N LEU A 6 -6.93 17.51 -4.94
CA LEU A 6 -6.06 17.17 -3.81
C LEU A 6 -6.37 15.77 -3.26
N SER A 7 -7.66 15.41 -3.15
CA SER A 7 -8.11 14.07 -2.77
C SER A 7 -7.53 13.00 -3.71
N ILE A 8 -7.60 13.21 -5.03
CA ILE A 8 -7.07 12.27 -6.03
C ILE A 8 -5.55 12.11 -5.85
N VAL A 9 -4.80 13.21 -5.72
CA VAL A 9 -3.34 13.17 -5.55
C VAL A 9 -2.97 12.38 -4.30
N ILE A 10 -3.62 12.65 -3.16
CA ILE A 10 -3.33 11.95 -1.90
C ILE A 10 -3.70 10.46 -2.01
N ALA A 11 -4.80 10.12 -2.68
CA ALA A 11 -5.17 8.73 -2.91
C ALA A 11 -4.11 7.97 -3.72
N PHE A 12 -3.54 8.60 -4.75
CA PHE A 12 -2.43 8.03 -5.52
C PHE A 12 -1.17 7.82 -4.68
N ILE A 13 -0.86 8.73 -3.74
CA ILE A 13 0.26 8.54 -2.81
C ILE A 13 -0.01 7.32 -1.89
N GLY A 14 -1.25 7.14 -1.44
CA GLY A 14 -1.67 5.96 -0.69
C GLY A 14 -1.47 4.66 -1.48
N ILE A 15 -1.90 4.63 -2.75
CA ILE A 15 -1.66 3.49 -3.66
C ILE A 15 -0.17 3.24 -3.87
N PHE A 16 0.63 4.30 -4.02
CA PHE A 16 2.07 4.17 -4.17
C PHE A 16 2.73 3.54 -2.93
N MET A 17 2.25 3.85 -1.73
CA MET A 17 2.71 3.15 -0.51
C MET A 17 2.32 1.68 -0.49
N VAL A 18 1.12 1.32 -0.96
CA VAL A 18 0.73 -0.10 -1.11
C VAL A 18 1.64 -0.82 -2.12
N TYR A 19 2.03 -0.16 -3.21
CA TYR A 19 2.99 -0.72 -4.17
C TYR A 19 4.37 -0.95 -3.53
N LEU A 20 4.91 0.05 -2.81
CA LEU A 20 6.20 -0.07 -2.14
C LEU A 20 6.22 -1.21 -1.11
N LYS A 21 5.14 -1.34 -0.33
CA LYS A 21 4.92 -2.44 0.59
C LYS A 21 5.08 -3.79 -0.10
N ASN A 22 4.29 -4.05 -1.16
CA ASN A 22 4.30 -5.32 -1.88
C ASN A 22 5.65 -5.60 -2.55
N ARG A 23 6.31 -4.57 -3.09
CA ARG A 23 7.63 -4.70 -3.70
C ARG A 23 8.70 -5.06 -2.66
N ASN A 24 8.70 -4.39 -1.51
CA ASN A 24 9.68 -4.64 -0.46
C ASN A 24 9.50 -6.04 0.15
N GLU A 25 8.26 -6.50 0.27
CA GLU A 25 7.94 -7.85 0.72
C GLU A 25 8.46 -8.92 -0.26
N LEU A 26 8.27 -8.72 -1.57
CA LEU A 26 8.82 -9.60 -2.59
C LEU A 26 10.36 -9.65 -2.59
N ILE A 27 11.01 -8.49 -2.38
CA ILE A 27 12.48 -8.40 -2.29
C ILE A 27 12.98 -9.12 -1.03
N ALA A 28 12.31 -8.93 0.11
CA ALA A 28 12.66 -9.61 1.35
C ALA A 28 12.58 -11.13 1.24
N LEU A 29 11.55 -11.66 0.56
CA LEU A 29 11.39 -13.08 0.33
C LEU A 29 12.46 -13.66 -0.61
N THR A 30 12.77 -12.97 -1.70
CA THR A 30 13.83 -13.41 -2.63
C THR A 30 15.23 -13.39 -1.99
N HIS A 31 15.49 -12.44 -1.08
CA HIS A 31 16.77 -12.42 -0.35
C HIS A 31 16.84 -13.46 0.78
N GLN A 32 15.71 -13.90 1.35
CA GLN A 32 15.70 -15.00 2.33
C GLN A 32 16.05 -16.36 1.71
N GLU A 33 15.70 -16.63 0.45
CA GLU A 33 16.03 -17.90 -0.21
C GLU A 33 17.56 -18.08 -0.44
N ASP A 34 18.28 -16.99 -0.73
CA ASP A 34 19.74 -17.01 -0.92
C ASP A 34 20.53 -17.18 0.39
N VAL A 35 19.93 -16.91 1.55
CA VAL A 35 20.60 -16.89 2.87
C VAL A 35 20.39 -18.19 3.66
N THR A 36 19.95 -19.28 3.01
CA THR A 36 19.79 -20.61 3.64
C THR A 36 21.11 -21.29 4.06
N LYS A 37 22.23 -20.55 4.16
CA LYS A 37 23.50 -21.03 4.69
C LYS A 37 24.07 -19.95 5.62
N GLU A 38 24.10 -20.26 6.92
CA GLU A 38 24.75 -19.53 8.02
C GLU A 38 23.85 -18.61 8.89
N ASP A 39 23.46 -19.21 10.01
CA ASP A 39 23.53 -18.67 11.38
C ASP A 39 22.73 -17.43 11.82
N ILE A 40 21.77 -17.67 12.73
CA ILE A 40 21.51 -16.96 14.01
C ILE A 40 21.15 -15.45 13.98
N VAL A 41 21.29 -14.74 12.86
CA VAL A 41 20.94 -13.30 12.72
C VAL A 41 19.46 -13.06 12.36
N SER A 42 18.70 -14.12 12.06
CA SER A 42 17.39 -14.06 11.40
C SER A 42 16.25 -13.37 12.19
N TRP A 43 16.35 -13.24 13.51
CA TRP A 43 15.27 -12.63 14.30
C TRP A 43 15.21 -11.11 14.09
N SER A 44 16.34 -10.39 14.17
CA SER A 44 16.31 -8.92 14.07
C SER A 44 15.90 -8.41 12.68
N GLU A 45 16.30 -9.12 11.62
CA GLU A 45 15.94 -8.78 10.23
C GLU A 45 14.46 -9.04 9.96
N THR A 46 13.91 -10.16 10.45
CA THR A 46 12.48 -10.47 10.30
C THR A 46 11.61 -9.43 11.02
N TYR A 47 11.96 -9.05 12.24
CA TYR A 47 11.26 -7.98 12.98
C TYR A 47 11.38 -6.62 12.29
N PHE A 48 12.53 -6.31 11.69
CA PHE A 48 12.74 -5.06 10.96
C PHE A 48 11.88 -4.99 9.68
N ILE A 49 11.81 -6.08 8.92
CA ILE A 49 10.98 -6.20 7.71
C ILE A 49 9.49 -6.09 8.07
N GLU A 50 9.04 -6.78 9.12
CA GLU A 50 7.66 -6.73 9.59
C GLU A 50 7.27 -5.34 10.10
N THR A 51 8.19 -4.64 10.79
CA THR A 51 7.98 -3.27 11.24
C THR A 51 7.84 -2.30 10.06
N ILE A 52 8.71 -2.41 9.06
CA ILE A 52 8.64 -1.59 7.84
C ILE A 52 7.34 -1.85 7.08
N TYR A 53 6.91 -3.11 6.96
CA TYR A 53 5.64 -3.49 6.34
C TYR A 53 4.45 -2.83 7.03
N ASN A 54 4.43 -2.85 8.37
CA ASN A 54 3.38 -2.23 9.16
C ASN A 54 3.37 -0.71 8.98
N ILE A 55 4.53 -0.06 8.89
CA ILE A 55 4.63 1.39 8.64
C ILE A 55 4.02 1.76 7.28
N TYR A 56 4.35 1.04 6.21
CA TYR A 56 3.78 1.33 4.89
C TYR A 56 2.28 1.06 4.84
N THR A 57 1.80 0.01 5.53
CA THR A 57 0.37 -0.30 5.60
C THR A 57 -0.40 0.79 6.34
N ILE A 58 0.08 1.20 7.52
CA ILE A 58 -0.52 2.29 8.31
C ILE A 58 -0.47 3.61 7.53
N GLY A 59 0.66 3.93 6.90
CA GLY A 59 0.82 5.13 6.08
C GLY A 59 -0.16 5.17 4.91
N ALA A 60 -0.30 4.06 4.19
CA ALA A 60 -1.25 3.94 3.09
C ALA A 60 -2.71 4.14 3.56
N ILE A 61 -3.09 3.53 4.69
CA ILE A 61 -4.43 3.66 5.26
C ILE A 61 -4.72 5.10 5.68
N ILE A 62 -3.78 5.75 6.38
CA ILE A 62 -3.95 7.15 6.82
C ILE A 62 -4.12 8.07 5.61
N LEU A 63 -3.28 7.92 4.59
CA LEU A 63 -3.38 8.72 3.37
C LEU A 63 -4.70 8.46 2.62
N ALA A 64 -5.13 7.20 2.52
CA ALA A 64 -6.38 6.86 1.87
C ALA A 64 -7.60 7.40 2.65
N LEU A 65 -7.58 7.39 3.98
CA LEU A 65 -8.61 8.00 4.82
C LEU A 65 -8.65 9.53 4.68
N LEU A 66 -7.49 10.18 4.64
CA LEU A 66 -7.39 11.62 4.37
C LEU A 66 -7.94 11.98 2.99
N ALA A 67 -7.58 11.21 1.97
CA ALA A 67 -8.08 11.38 0.61
C ALA A 67 -9.60 11.16 0.53
N LEU A 68 -10.13 10.17 1.26
CA LEU A 68 -11.55 9.89 1.34
C LEU A 68 -12.31 11.06 1.97
N LEU A 69 -11.80 11.58 3.09
CA LEU A 69 -12.40 12.73 3.78
C LEU A 69 -12.42 13.98 2.89
N LEU A 70 -11.32 14.27 2.19
CA LEU A 70 -11.27 15.36 1.21
C LEU A 70 -12.20 15.13 0.01
N GLY A 71 -12.34 13.89 -0.43
CA GLY A 71 -13.26 13.48 -1.49
C GLY A 71 -14.71 13.74 -1.11
N VAL A 72 -15.12 13.32 0.09
CA VAL A 72 -16.47 13.57 0.65
C VAL A 72 -16.74 15.07 0.76
N ILE A 73 -15.79 15.85 1.32
CA ILE A 73 -15.93 17.31 1.40
C ILE A 73 -16.09 17.93 0.01
N SER A 74 -15.35 17.44 -0.99
CA SER A 74 -15.46 17.92 -2.38
C SER A 74 -16.83 17.60 -2.99
N VAL A 75 -17.40 16.43 -2.74
CA VAL A 75 -18.75 16.06 -3.20
C VAL A 75 -19.80 16.94 -2.54
N MET A 76 -19.69 17.20 -1.23
CA MET A 76 -20.58 18.12 -0.51
C MET A 76 -20.55 19.53 -1.10
N GLN A 77 -19.40 19.97 -1.62
CA GLN A 77 -19.23 21.24 -2.33
C GLN A 77 -19.70 21.19 -3.80
N LYS A 78 -20.53 20.20 -4.18
CA LYS A 78 -21.06 19.97 -5.53
C LYS A 78 -20.01 19.74 -6.62
N HIS A 79 -18.76 19.41 -6.24
CA HIS A 79 -17.72 19.06 -7.19
C HIS A 79 -17.75 17.55 -7.46
N LYS A 80 -18.33 17.15 -8.61
CA LYS A 80 -18.43 15.75 -9.06
C LYS A 80 -17.09 15.01 -9.08
N ILE A 81 -15.98 15.74 -9.26
CA ILE A 81 -14.62 15.18 -9.27
C ILE A 81 -14.24 14.52 -7.93
N GLY A 82 -14.92 14.88 -6.82
CA GLY A 82 -14.73 14.24 -5.53
C GLY A 82 -15.14 12.77 -5.50
N ILE A 83 -16.10 12.36 -6.35
CA ILE A 83 -16.52 10.95 -6.47
C ILE A 83 -15.34 10.08 -6.91
N ILE A 84 -14.55 10.56 -7.88
CA ILE A 84 -13.36 9.85 -8.37
C ILE A 84 -12.36 9.66 -7.22
N GLY A 85 -12.10 10.71 -6.43
CA GLY A 85 -11.23 10.64 -5.26
C GLY A 85 -11.70 9.62 -4.22
N ILE A 86 -13.01 9.57 -3.93
CA ILE A 86 -13.59 8.58 -3.02
C ILE A 86 -13.40 7.16 -3.55
N THR A 87 -13.73 6.90 -4.82
CA THR A 87 -13.58 5.56 -5.43
C THR A 87 -12.13 5.09 -5.36
N ILE A 88 -11.16 5.94 -5.71
CA ILE A 88 -9.74 5.61 -5.64
C ILE A 88 -9.30 5.34 -4.19
N SER A 89 -9.80 6.13 -3.23
CA SER A 89 -9.46 5.96 -1.81
C SER A 89 -9.97 4.65 -1.25
N ILE A 90 -11.20 4.25 -1.59
CA ILE A 90 -11.76 2.95 -1.18
C ILE A 90 -10.92 1.81 -1.76
N SER A 91 -10.58 1.89 -3.05
CA SER A 91 -9.69 0.90 -3.68
C SER A 91 -8.33 0.83 -2.98
N ALA A 92 -7.74 1.97 -2.62
CA ALA A 92 -6.46 2.02 -1.90
C ALA A 92 -6.54 1.34 -0.52
N ILE A 93 -7.62 1.56 0.23
CA ILE A 93 -7.87 0.88 1.52
C ILE A 93 -7.95 -0.62 1.30
N VAL A 94 -8.77 -1.09 0.35
CA VAL A 94 -8.92 -2.52 0.07
C VAL A 94 -7.58 -3.15 -0.32
N LEU A 95 -6.85 -2.52 -1.25
CA LEU A 95 -5.54 -3.00 -1.70
C LEU A 95 -4.48 -3.01 -0.58
N SER A 96 -4.59 -2.14 0.42
CA SER A 96 -3.65 -2.12 1.55
C SER A 96 -3.69 -3.39 2.41
N PHE A 97 -4.83 -4.10 2.42
CA PHE A 97 -5.00 -5.36 3.14
C PHE A 97 -4.70 -6.61 2.29
N ILE A 98 -4.65 -6.47 0.97
CA ILE A 98 -4.40 -7.58 0.07
C ILE A 98 -2.88 -7.74 -0.14
N PRO A 99 -2.28 -8.91 0.19
CA PRO A 99 -0.90 -9.20 -0.14
C PRO A 99 -0.79 -9.57 -1.63
N LEU A 100 -0.67 -8.56 -2.48
CA LEU A 100 -0.62 -8.72 -3.94
C LEU A 100 0.59 -9.56 -4.39
N TRP A 101 1.70 -9.51 -3.65
CA TRP A 101 2.89 -10.31 -3.93
C TRP A 101 2.60 -11.82 -3.99
N LYS A 102 1.69 -12.34 -3.18
CA LYS A 102 1.35 -13.77 -3.16
C LYS A 102 0.85 -14.25 -4.51
N TYR A 103 0.01 -13.43 -5.15
CA TYR A 103 -0.51 -13.70 -6.48
C TYR A 103 0.59 -13.68 -7.55
N TYR A 104 1.60 -12.82 -7.42
CA TYR A 104 2.74 -12.83 -8.34
C TYR A 104 3.58 -14.09 -8.19
N VAL A 105 3.86 -14.52 -6.95
CA VAL A 105 4.67 -15.70 -6.65
C VAL A 105 3.96 -17.00 -7.08
N ASP A 106 2.69 -17.18 -6.72
CA ASP A 106 1.92 -18.37 -7.10
C ASP A 106 1.78 -18.53 -8.63
N THR A 107 1.70 -17.42 -9.36
CA THR A 107 1.58 -17.47 -10.82
C THR A 107 2.91 -17.78 -11.51
N PHE A 108 4.05 -17.42 -10.91
CA PHE A 108 5.38 -17.61 -11.51
C PHE A 108 6.08 -18.92 -11.08
N LEU A 109 5.76 -19.49 -9.90
CA LEU A 109 6.37 -20.74 -9.41
C LEU A 109 5.62 -22.02 -9.82
N LEU A 110 4.43 -21.90 -10.43
CA LEU A 110 3.63 -23.03 -10.95
C LEU A 110 3.72 -23.20 -12.48
N GLN A 111 4.62 -22.47 -13.16
CA GLN A 111 5.00 -22.71 -14.56
C GLN A 111 6.37 -23.37 -14.65
#